data_AF-A0A7G9SBL6-F1
#
_entry.id   AF-A0A7G9SBL6-F1
#
_cell.length_a   1.000
_cell.length_b   1.000
_cell.length_c   1.000
_cell.angle_alpha   90.00
_cell.angle_beta   90.00
_cell.angle_gamma   90.00
#
_symmetry.space_group_name_H-M   'P 1'
#
loop_
_entity.id
_entity.type
_entity.pdbx_description
1 polymer ?
#
loop_
_entity_poly.entity_id
_entity_poly.type
_entity_poly.pdbx_seq_one_letter_code
_entity_poly.pdbx_strand_id
1 'polypeptide(L)'
;MARFLLTSPGPRPAYYRVAEHLWGSGCNFDSDGNSSQPEATDWTELTVTLRSAQSIQDNETDRLDVDQVAASEPLVLAIVSENPDLARKAAEFLHREAGGELSIG
;
A
#
# COMPACT_ATOMS: atom_id res chain seq x y z
N MET A 1 3.06 14.29 4.37
CA MET A 1 2.31 13.02 4.29
C MET A 1 0.99 13.17 3.53
N ALA A 2 0.83 12.47 2.41
CA ALA A 2 -0.44 12.33 1.70
C ALA A 2 -1.20 11.09 2.19
N ARG A 3 -2.54 11.16 2.21
CA ARG A 3 -3.41 10.11 2.74
C ARG A 3 -4.64 9.92 1.85
N PHE A 4 -4.95 8.66 1.56
CA PHE A 4 -6.18 8.24 0.89
C PHE A 4 -6.89 7.17 1.73
N LEU A 5 -8.21 7.10 1.61
CA LEU A 5 -9.03 6.09 2.26
C LEU A 5 -9.69 5.20 1.22
N LEU A 6 -9.56 3.89 1.38
CA LEU A 6 -10.26 2.89 0.58
C LEU A 6 -11.29 2.18 1.47
N THR A 7 -12.57 2.42 1.22
CA THR A 7 -13.68 1.90 2.01
C THR A 7 -14.30 0.68 1.33
N SER A 8 -14.56 -0.37 2.10
CA SER A 8 -15.14 -1.64 1.63
C SER A 8 -14.37 -2.30 0.48
N PRO A 9 -13.02 -2.41 0.52
CA PRO A 9 -12.29 -3.14 -0.52
C PRO A 9 -12.64 -4.63 -0.46
N GLY A 10 -12.64 -5.27 -1.62
CA GLY A 10 -12.67 -6.72 -1.75
C GLY A 10 -11.33 -7.39 -1.41
N PRO A 11 -11.04 -8.56 -1.99
CA PRO A 11 -9.72 -9.19 -1.88
C PRO A 11 -8.61 -8.25 -2.39
N ARG A 12 -7.56 -8.05 -1.59
CA ARG A 12 -6.41 -7.23 -1.98
C ARG A 12 -5.48 -8.04 -2.89
N PRO A 13 -4.70 -7.40 -3.77
CA PRO A 13 -3.67 -8.10 -4.52
C PRO A 13 -2.59 -8.66 -3.58
N ALA A 14 -1.86 -9.67 -4.06
CA ALA A 14 -0.62 -10.11 -3.41
C ALA A 14 0.30 -8.92 -3.13
N TYR A 15 0.90 -8.84 -1.94
CA TYR A 15 1.56 -7.62 -1.47
C TYR A 15 2.68 -7.14 -2.41
N TYR A 16 3.41 -8.08 -3.03
CA TYR A 16 4.52 -7.76 -3.92
C TYR A 16 4.05 -7.03 -5.17
N ARG A 17 2.80 -7.24 -5.63
CA ARG A 17 2.25 -6.53 -6.79
C ARG A 17 2.05 -5.04 -6.52
N VAL A 18 1.85 -4.65 -5.26
CA VAL A 18 1.81 -3.22 -4.88
C VAL A 18 3.16 -2.58 -5.14
N ALA A 19 4.25 -3.20 -4.67
CA ALA A 19 5.61 -2.73 -4.91
C ALA A 19 5.96 -2.72 -6.40
N GLU A 20 5.65 -3.80 -7.13
CA GLU A 20 5.91 -3.88 -8.57
C GLU A 20 5.10 -2.84 -9.38
N HIS A 21 3.88 -2.50 -8.94
CA HIS A 21 3.10 -1.44 -9.56
C HIS A 21 3.77 -0.06 -9.37
N LEU A 22 4.33 0.19 -8.19
CA LEU A 22 4.95 1.47 -7.85
C LEU A 22 6.31 1.68 -8.52
N TRP A 23 7.14 0.63 -8.54
CA TRP A 23 8.55 0.74 -8.90
C TRP A 23 9.00 -0.16 -10.06
N GLY A 24 8.08 -0.94 -10.64
CA GLY A 24 8.35 -1.85 -11.73
C GLY A 24 8.56 -3.30 -11.28
N SER A 25 8.34 -4.24 -12.20
CA SER A 25 8.44 -5.67 -11.90
C SER A 25 9.85 -6.07 -11.47
N GLY A 26 9.93 -6.94 -10.46
CA GLY A 26 11.21 -7.39 -9.89
C GLY A 26 11.97 -6.31 -9.11
N CYS A 27 11.31 -5.22 -8.70
CA CYS A 27 11.95 -4.21 -7.87
C CYS A 27 12.52 -4.83 -6.59
N ASN A 28 13.64 -4.29 -6.10
CA ASN A 28 14.22 -4.68 -4.82
C ASN A 28 13.58 -3.85 -3.70
N PHE A 29 12.78 -4.46 -2.85
CA PHE A 29 12.03 -3.77 -1.79
C PHE A 29 12.03 -4.56 -0.49
N ASP A 30 11.80 -3.86 0.61
CA ASP A 30 11.42 -4.44 1.89
C ASP A 30 9.90 -4.39 2.05
N SER A 31 9.35 -5.38 2.75
CA SER A 31 7.94 -5.40 3.13
C SER A 31 7.74 -5.85 4.56
N ASP A 32 6.70 -5.33 5.20
CA ASP A 32 6.19 -5.79 6.49
C ASP A 32 4.65 -5.75 6.48
N GLY A 33 4.00 -6.29 7.49
CA GLY A 33 2.55 -6.30 7.64
C GLY A 33 2.00 -7.66 8.05
N ASN A 34 0.70 -7.86 7.85
CA ASN A 34 -0.02 -9.04 8.36
C ASN A 34 -0.39 -10.07 7.28
N SER A 35 0.23 -10.00 6.11
CA SER A 35 0.07 -11.02 5.06
C SER A 35 0.58 -12.38 5.53
N SER A 36 -0.30 -13.38 5.60
CA SER A 36 0.05 -14.73 6.09
C SER A 36 0.96 -15.52 5.13
N GLN A 37 0.89 -15.20 3.84
CA GLN A 37 1.71 -15.74 2.76
C GLN A 37 1.81 -14.70 1.62
N PRO A 38 2.75 -14.85 0.66
CA PRO A 38 2.91 -13.87 -0.41
C PRO A 38 1.68 -13.60 -1.25
N GLU A 39 0.87 -14.63 -1.50
CA GLU A 39 -0.36 -14.55 -2.30
C GLU A 39 -1.62 -14.30 -1.46
N ALA A 40 -1.48 -14.00 -0.16
CA ALA A 40 -2.63 -13.74 0.68
C ALA A 40 -3.37 -12.48 0.20
N THR A 41 -4.69 -12.54 0.19
CA THR A 41 -5.56 -11.46 -0.29
C THR A 41 -6.35 -10.80 0.84
N ASP A 42 -6.08 -11.23 2.07
CA ASP A 42 -6.79 -10.89 3.31
C ASP A 42 -5.97 -9.99 4.25
N TRP A 43 -4.80 -9.51 3.82
CA TRP A 43 -4.00 -8.55 4.60
C TRP A 43 -4.73 -7.22 4.78
N THR A 44 -4.58 -6.61 5.93
CA THR A 44 -5.13 -5.28 6.26
C THR A 44 -4.05 -4.28 6.67
N GLU A 45 -2.82 -4.76 6.83
CA GLU A 45 -1.62 -4.00 7.15
C GLU A 45 -0.53 -4.39 6.14
N LEU A 46 0.08 -3.38 5.51
CA LEU A 46 1.17 -3.55 4.57
C LEU A 46 2.08 -2.31 4.60
N THR A 47 3.36 -2.54 4.83
CA THR A 47 4.42 -1.58 4.53
C THR A 47 5.21 -2.09 3.33
N VAL A 48 5.52 -1.22 2.37
CA VAL A 48 6.55 -1.49 1.34
C VAL A 48 7.52 -0.32 1.21
N THR A 49 8.81 -0.63 1.06
CA THR A 49 9.88 0.38 0.93
C THR A 49 10.88 -0.02 -0.14
N LEU A 50 11.13 0.85 -1.11
CA LEU A 50 12.11 0.58 -2.16
C LEU A 50 13.55 0.59 -1.59
N ARG A 51 14.32 -0.46 -1.87
CA ARG A 51 15.76 -0.51 -1.60
C ARG A 51 16.52 0.13 -2.76
N SER A 52 16.79 1.42 -2.67
CA SER A 52 17.68 2.15 -3.58
C SER A 52 18.97 2.54 -2.86
N ALA A 53 20.06 2.81 -3.61
CA ALA A 53 21.31 3.28 -3.03
C ALA A 53 21.18 4.66 -2.34
N GLN A 54 20.15 5.43 -2.71
CA GLN A 54 19.80 6.72 -2.10
C GLN A 54 18.81 6.56 -0.92
N SER A 55 18.03 5.48 -0.86
CA SER A 55 17.08 5.25 0.25
C SER A 55 17.74 4.85 1.57
N ILE A 56 19.06 4.57 1.57
CA ILE A 56 19.84 4.45 2.82
C ILE A 56 20.00 5.81 3.53
N GLN A 57 19.83 6.94 2.82
CA GLN A 57 19.90 8.29 3.41
C GLN A 57 18.53 8.98 3.51
N ASP A 58 17.59 8.72 2.61
CA ASP A 58 16.26 9.40 2.54
C ASP A 58 15.07 8.42 2.60
N ASN A 59 15.09 7.48 3.54
CA ASN A 59 14.21 6.29 3.63
C ASN A 59 12.69 6.56 3.69
N GLU A 60 12.24 7.80 3.88
CA GLU A 60 10.81 8.12 4.04
C GLU A 60 10.08 8.39 2.73
N THR A 61 10.77 8.84 1.67
CA THR A 61 10.08 9.24 0.42
C THR A 61 9.71 8.08 -0.50
N ASP A 62 10.37 6.92 -0.35
CA ASP A 62 10.12 5.70 -1.11
C ASP A 62 9.40 4.62 -0.27
N ARG A 63 8.62 5.07 0.72
CA ARG A 63 7.83 4.20 1.61
C ARG A 63 6.33 4.39 1.39
N LEU A 64 5.60 3.28 1.31
CA LEU A 64 4.14 3.23 1.37
C LEU A 64 3.73 2.45 2.62
N ASP A 65 2.74 2.98 3.34
CA ASP A 65 2.05 2.28 4.41
C ASP A 65 0.56 2.15 4.07
N VAL A 66 0.01 0.98 4.37
CA VAL A 66 -1.41 0.68 4.30
C VAL A 66 -1.83 0.09 5.63
N ASP A 67 -2.77 0.73 6.31
CA ASP A 67 -3.23 0.30 7.63
C ASP A 67 -4.74 0.32 7.72
N GLN A 68 -5.32 -0.61 8.47
CA GLN A 68 -6.72 -0.55 8.84
C GLN A 68 -6.98 0.61 9.81
N VAL A 69 -7.93 1.50 9.47
CA VAL A 69 -8.25 2.66 10.31
C VAL A 69 -8.92 2.27 11.62
N ALA A 70 -9.79 1.26 11.60
CA ALA A 70 -10.46 0.73 12.78
C ALA A 70 -10.91 -0.72 12.55
N ALA A 71 -10.95 -1.52 13.63
CA ALA A 71 -11.49 -2.88 13.64
C ALA A 71 -13.03 -2.92 13.59
N SER A 72 -13.62 -2.21 12.63
CA SER A 72 -15.07 -2.09 12.42
C SER A 72 -15.43 -2.39 10.98
N GLU A 73 -16.68 -2.78 10.74
CA GLU A 73 -17.26 -2.90 9.41
C GLU A 73 -17.93 -1.58 8.98
N PRO A 74 -17.72 -1.10 7.74
CA PRO A 74 -16.90 -1.72 6.70
C PRO A 74 -15.39 -1.57 6.97
N LEU A 75 -14.59 -2.49 6.43
CA LEU A 75 -13.13 -2.34 6.37
C LEU A 75 -12.76 -1.02 5.68
N VAL A 76 -11.95 -0.20 6.35
CA VAL A 76 -11.37 1.02 5.79
C VAL A 76 -9.85 0.92 5.87
N LEU A 77 -9.18 1.01 4.72
CA LEU A 77 -7.73 1.06 4.62
C LEU A 77 -7.28 2.51 4.42
N ALA A 78 -6.36 2.98 5.26
CA ALA A 78 -5.62 4.21 5.04
C ALA A 78 -4.36 3.91 4.24
N ILE A 79 -4.15 4.65 3.16
CA ILE A 79 -3.01 4.50 2.24
C ILE A 79 -2.19 5.77 2.33
N VAL A 80 -0.95 5.64 2.78
CA VAL A 80 -0.15 6.74 3.32
C VAL A 80 1.27 6.70 2.76
N SER A 81 1.80 7.87 2.41
CA SER A 81 3.22 8.06 2.08
C SER A 81 3.62 9.52 2.28
N GLU A 82 4.91 9.78 2.54
CA GLU A 82 5.47 11.12 2.44
C GLU A 82 5.55 11.62 0.99
N ASN A 83 5.58 10.72 0.02
CA ASN A 83 5.51 11.05 -1.40
C ASN A 83 4.06 11.02 -1.90
N PRO A 84 3.45 12.18 -2.23
CA PRO A 84 2.04 12.24 -2.62
C PRO A 84 1.72 11.46 -3.89
N ASP A 85 2.65 11.39 -4.84
CA ASP A 85 2.46 10.62 -6.06
C ASP A 85 2.48 9.11 -5.77
N LEU A 86 3.29 8.68 -4.80
CA LEU A 86 3.35 7.28 -4.38
C LEU A 86 2.04 6.84 -3.71
N ALA A 87 1.55 7.63 -2.74
CA ALA A 87 0.28 7.37 -2.08
C ALA A 87 -0.88 7.33 -3.08
N ARG A 88 -0.93 8.30 -4.01
CA ARG A 88 -1.97 8.37 -5.04
C ARG A 88 -1.93 7.17 -5.98
N LYS A 89 -0.77 6.80 -6.51
CA LYS A 89 -0.61 5.63 -7.39
C LYS A 89 -1.03 4.34 -6.69
N ALA A 90 -0.63 4.16 -5.43
CA ALA A 90 -1.03 3.00 -4.64
C ALA A 90 -2.55 2.97 -4.41
N ALA A 91 -3.17 4.10 -4.12
CA ALA A 91 -4.61 4.19 -3.90
C ALA A 91 -5.42 3.90 -5.17
N GLU A 92 -5.02 4.47 -6.31
CA GLU A 92 -5.61 4.17 -7.62
C GLU A 92 -5.45 2.70 -7.99
N PHE A 93 -4.29 2.10 -7.69
CA PHE A 93 -4.03 0.67 -7.91
C PHE A 93 -4.93 -0.23 -7.08
N LEU A 94 -4.94 -0.02 -5.76
CA LEU A 94 -5.73 -0.84 -4.84
C LEU A 94 -7.23 -0.71 -5.12
N HIS A 95 -7.71 0.49 -5.46
CA HIS A 95 -9.08 0.69 -5.91
C HIS A 95 -9.40 -0.10 -7.19
N ARG A 96 -8.50 -0.10 -8.18
CA ARG A 96 -8.70 -0.86 -9.42
C ARG A 96 -8.74 -2.38 -9.18
N GLU A 97 -7.86 -2.90 -8.35
CA GLU A 97 -7.74 -4.35 -8.14
C GLU A 97 -8.74 -4.91 -7.11
N ALA A 98 -9.04 -4.15 -6.06
CA ALA A 98 -9.90 -4.58 -4.96
C ALA A 98 -11.30 -3.95 -4.98
N GLY A 99 -11.56 -2.95 -5.83
CA GLY A 99 -12.83 -2.20 -5.84
C GLY A 99 -12.94 -1.22 -4.67
N GLY A 100 -14.12 -1.11 -4.06
CA GLY A 100 -14.40 -0.19 -2.94
C GLY A 100 -14.55 1.27 -3.36
N GLU A 101 -14.72 2.16 -2.38
CA GLU A 101 -14.83 3.61 -2.59
C GLU A 101 -13.54 4.31 -2.17
N LEU A 102 -12.95 5.07 -3.10
CA LEU A 102 -11.73 5.82 -2.88
C LEU A 102 -12.03 7.29 -2.57
N SER A 103 -11.46 7.81 -1.49
CA SER A 103 -11.55 9.23 -1.12
C SER A 103 -10.21 9.77 -0.61
N ILE A 104 -10.09 11.11 -0.58
CA ILE A 104 -8.97 11.79 0.06
C ILE A 104 -9.19 11.72 1.58
N GLY A 105 -8.14 11.36 2.33
CA GLY A 105 -8.19 11.14 3.78
C GLY A 105 -7.52 12.22 4.62
#